data_AF-A0A2V9J844-F1
#
_entry.id   AF-A0A2V9J844-F1
#
_cell.length_a   1.000
_cell.length_b   1.000
_cell.length_c   1.000
_cell.angle_alpha   90.00
_cell.angle_beta   90.00
_cell.angle_gamma   90.00
#
_symmetry.space_group_name_H-M   'P 1'
#
loop_
_entity.id
_entity.type
_entity.pdbx_description
1 polymer ?
#
loop_
_entity_poly.entity_id
_entity_poly.type
_entity_poly.pdbx_seq_one_letter_code
_entity_poly.pdbx_strand_id
1 'polypeptide(L)'
;MRERLRRLFPFHVALAAILALGVYIAASGGIADPDIWWHLENARYLLTYHQLPRIDTYSYTAVGQPWINHEWLSEVPYYLAWRAWGLPGVNALFVLLLEAILLGIFFLSYKSSGNLKGSWVVTCFCVFLTIVSFGPRTILFGYIDLLILLLVLSRFRSRGDAPLWIV
;
A
#
# COMPACT_ATOMS: atom_id res chain seq x y z
N MET A 1 8.73 29.62 24.21
CA MET A 1 7.65 29.07 23.36
C MET A 1 8.18 28.38 22.10
N ARG A 2 9.09 28.99 21.31
CA ARG A 2 9.71 28.38 20.10
C ARG A 2 10.48 27.06 20.33
N GLU A 3 11.19 26.90 21.45
CA GLU A 3 11.92 25.64 21.74
C GLU A 3 11.01 24.48 22.13
N ARG A 4 9.89 24.73 22.83
CA ARG A 4 8.88 23.69 23.12
C ARG A 4 8.23 23.21 21.82
N LEU A 5 7.90 24.12 20.89
CA LEU A 5 7.37 23.75 19.57
C LEU A 5 8.35 22.93 18.71
N ARG A 6 9.65 23.23 18.75
CA ARG A 6 10.69 22.42 18.08
C ARG A 6 10.88 21.02 18.67
N ARG A 7 10.59 20.84 19.96
CA ARG A 7 10.57 19.52 20.61
C ARG A 7 9.28 18.74 20.33
N LEU A 8 8.16 19.43 20.14
CA LEU A 8 6.85 18.82 19.88
C LEU A 8 6.66 18.43 18.40
N PHE A 9 7.22 19.21 17.47
CA PHE A 9 7.20 18.91 16.03
C PHE A 9 8.61 19.00 15.46
N PRO A 10 9.41 17.92 15.59
CA PRO A 10 10.71 17.90 14.96
C PRO A 10 10.57 17.96 13.43
N PHE A 11 11.54 18.57 12.76
CA PHE A 11 11.46 18.92 11.34
C PHE A 11 11.13 17.72 10.42
N HIS A 12 11.57 16.51 10.76
CA HIS A 12 11.24 15.29 10.03
C HIS A 12 9.74 14.89 10.14
N VAL A 13 9.12 15.12 11.30
CA VAL A 13 7.67 14.89 11.49
C VAL A 13 6.86 15.88 10.66
N ALA A 14 7.30 17.13 10.58
CA ALA A 14 6.64 18.12 9.73
C ALA A 14 6.70 17.72 8.24
N LEU A 15 7.87 17.27 7.76
CA LEU A 15 8.03 16.82 6.38
C LEU A 15 7.19 15.57 6.07
N ALA A 16 7.14 14.60 6.99
CA ALA A 16 6.31 13.41 6.87
C ALA A 16 4.82 13.77 6.85
N ALA A 17 4.38 14.69 7.72
CA ALA A 17 2.99 15.16 7.76
C ALA A 17 2.58 15.90 6.47
N ILE A 18 3.48 16.74 5.92
CA ILE A 18 3.24 17.42 4.63
C ILE A 18 3.14 16.39 3.50
N LEU A 19 4.01 15.38 3.49
CA LEU A 19 3.97 14.30 2.50
C LEU A 19 2.64 13.55 2.59
N ALA A 20 2.25 13.11 3.78
CA ALA A 20 1.00 12.39 4.00
C ALA A 20 -0.23 13.23 3.59
N LEU A 21 -0.25 14.51 3.98
CA LEU A 21 -1.34 15.39 3.54
C LEU A 21 -1.40 15.51 2.01
N GLY A 22 -0.25 15.61 1.34
CA GLY A 22 -0.18 15.66 -0.12
C GLY A 22 -0.68 14.38 -0.78
N VAL A 23 -0.31 13.22 -0.25
CA VAL A 23 -0.74 11.90 -0.72
C VAL A 23 -2.25 11.73 -0.52
N TYR A 24 -2.78 12.07 0.66
CA TYR A 24 -4.21 12.04 0.93
C TYR A 24 -5.01 12.91 -0.06
N ILE A 25 -4.55 14.14 -0.33
CA ILE A 25 -5.20 15.04 -1.29
C ILE A 25 -5.17 14.42 -2.69
N ALA A 26 -4.02 13.90 -3.13
CA ALA A 26 -3.91 13.21 -4.42
C ALA A 26 -4.85 11.99 -4.51
N ALA A 27 -5.08 11.32 -3.38
CA ALA A 27 -5.95 10.15 -3.29
C ALA A 27 -7.44 10.40 -3.18
N SER A 28 -7.84 11.64 -2.91
CA SER A 28 -9.23 11.99 -2.67
C SER A 28 -10.11 12.02 -3.93
N GLY A 29 -9.54 11.79 -5.12
CA GLY A 29 -10.22 11.84 -6.42
C GLY A 29 -11.29 10.77 -6.69
N GLY A 30 -11.56 9.87 -5.75
CA GLY A 30 -12.55 8.80 -5.88
C GLY A 30 -11.97 7.48 -6.42
N ILE A 31 -12.75 6.40 -6.33
CA ILE A 31 -12.36 5.07 -6.82
C ILE A 31 -12.62 5.01 -8.32
N ALA A 32 -11.56 5.12 -9.11
CA ALA A 32 -11.62 5.04 -10.58
C ALA A 32 -11.18 3.66 -11.12
N ASP A 33 -10.78 2.74 -10.25
CA ASP A 33 -10.27 1.44 -10.66
C ASP A 33 -11.45 0.50 -11.02
N PRO A 34 -11.59 0.07 -12.30
CA PRO A 34 -12.69 -0.78 -12.72
C PRO A 34 -12.54 -2.22 -12.19
N ASP A 35 -11.33 -2.62 -11.81
CA ASP A 35 -10.98 -3.98 -11.42
C ASP A 35 -11.35 -4.23 -9.94
N ILE A 36 -11.73 -3.23 -9.16
CA ILE A 36 -12.09 -3.49 -7.75
C ILE A 36 -13.29 -4.45 -7.59
N TRP A 37 -14.23 -4.47 -8.53
CA TRP A 37 -15.48 -5.19 -8.38
C TRP A 37 -15.33 -6.71 -8.44
N TRP A 38 -14.55 -7.23 -9.40
CA TRP A 38 -14.29 -8.67 -9.49
C TRP A 38 -13.38 -9.12 -8.33
N HIS A 39 -12.45 -8.30 -7.85
CA HIS A 39 -11.69 -8.58 -6.62
C HIS A 39 -12.59 -8.77 -5.40
N LEU A 40 -13.55 -7.86 -5.20
CA LEU A 40 -14.52 -7.97 -4.10
C LEU A 40 -15.38 -9.23 -4.23
N GLU A 41 -15.79 -9.59 -5.45
CA GLU A 41 -16.59 -10.78 -5.72
C GLU A 41 -15.77 -12.08 -5.53
N ASN A 42 -14.52 -12.11 -5.96
CA ASN A 42 -13.60 -13.24 -5.72
C ASN A 42 -13.39 -13.49 -4.23
N ALA A 43 -13.12 -12.43 -3.46
CA ALA A 43 -12.97 -12.53 -2.01
C ALA A 43 -14.29 -12.95 -1.33
N ARG A 44 -15.44 -12.43 -1.80
CA ARG A 44 -16.75 -12.89 -1.31
C ARG A 44 -16.93 -14.38 -1.56
N TYR A 45 -16.62 -14.86 -2.77
CA TYR A 45 -16.72 -16.26 -3.14
C TYR A 45 -15.82 -17.12 -2.24
N LEU A 46 -14.55 -16.73 -2.07
CA LEU A 46 -13.59 -17.39 -1.19
C LEU A 46 -14.11 -17.49 0.25
N LEU A 47 -14.63 -16.40 0.81
CA LEU A 47 -15.09 -16.37 2.20
C LEU A 47 -16.43 -17.08 2.40
N THR A 48 -17.26 -17.19 1.36
CA THR A 48 -18.57 -17.87 1.43
C THR A 48 -18.44 -19.37 1.25
N TYR A 49 -17.63 -19.81 0.27
CA TYR A 49 -17.54 -21.21 -0.12
C TYR A 49 -16.25 -21.89 0.36
N HIS A 50 -15.32 -21.13 0.95
CA HIS A 50 -13.99 -21.61 1.37
C HIS A 50 -13.21 -22.26 0.22
N GLN A 51 -13.42 -21.76 -0.99
CA GLN A 51 -12.80 -22.24 -2.21
C GLN A 51 -12.35 -21.08 -3.08
N LEU A 52 -11.18 -21.22 -3.70
CA LEU A 52 -10.74 -20.29 -4.73
C LEU A 52 -11.48 -20.57 -6.05
N PRO A 53 -11.88 -19.53 -6.81
CA PRO A 53 -12.37 -19.72 -8.16
C PRO A 53 -11.32 -20.47 -8.99
N ARG A 54 -11.76 -21.53 -9.68
CA ARG A 54 -10.90 -22.36 -10.53
C ARG A 54 -11.09 -22.11 -12.03
N ILE A 55 -12.11 -21.34 -12.36
CA ILE A 55 -12.48 -21.01 -13.73
C ILE A 55 -12.68 -19.52 -13.86
N ASP A 56 -12.43 -19.01 -15.05
CA ASP A 56 -12.76 -17.64 -15.41
C ASP A 56 -14.28 -17.50 -15.57
N THR A 57 -14.90 -16.67 -14.74
CA THR A 57 -16.36 -16.45 -14.73
C THR A 57 -16.75 -15.11 -15.36
N TYR A 58 -15.78 -14.19 -15.54
CA TYR A 58 -16.07 -12.79 -15.87
C TYR A 58 -15.64 -12.41 -17.30
N SER A 59 -14.64 -13.10 -17.85
CA SER A 59 -14.14 -12.80 -19.20
C SER A 59 -15.15 -13.15 -20.27
N TYR A 60 -15.41 -12.23 -21.20
CA TYR A 60 -16.37 -12.45 -22.29
C TYR A 60 -15.99 -13.62 -23.22
N THR A 61 -14.70 -13.79 -23.54
CA THR A 61 -14.23 -14.79 -24.53
C THR A 61 -13.64 -16.06 -23.91
N ALA A 62 -13.37 -16.06 -22.61
CA ALA A 62 -12.67 -17.16 -21.92
C ALA A 62 -13.50 -17.78 -20.79
N VAL A 63 -14.83 -17.57 -20.78
CA VAL A 63 -15.73 -18.16 -19.78
C VAL A 63 -15.49 -19.67 -19.66
N GLY A 64 -15.29 -20.13 -18.42
CA GLY A 64 -15.11 -21.55 -18.10
C GLY A 64 -13.68 -22.08 -18.30
N GLN A 65 -12.75 -21.27 -18.80
CA GLN A 65 -11.34 -21.66 -18.89
C GLN A 65 -10.70 -21.75 -17.49
N PRO A 66 -9.72 -22.66 -17.28
CA PRO A 66 -9.00 -22.75 -16.02
C PRO A 66 -8.33 -21.42 -15.66
N TRP A 67 -8.55 -20.96 -14.43
CA TRP A 67 -7.98 -19.73 -13.90
C TRP A 67 -7.48 -19.94 -12.47
N ILE A 68 -6.36 -19.29 -12.15
CA ILE A 68 -5.78 -19.27 -10.82
C ILE A 68 -5.74 -17.81 -10.36
N ASN A 69 -6.48 -17.53 -9.30
CA ASN A 69 -6.41 -16.24 -8.63
C ASN A 69 -5.12 -16.14 -7.80
N HIS A 70 -4.15 -15.36 -8.27
CA HIS A 70 -2.89 -15.11 -7.58
C HIS A 70 -2.96 -13.95 -6.57
N GLU A 71 -4.05 -13.20 -6.56
CA GLU A 71 -4.24 -12.00 -5.74
C GLU A 71 -5.17 -12.24 -4.54
N TRP A 72 -5.65 -13.48 -4.37
CA TRP A 72 -6.70 -13.86 -3.41
C TRP A 72 -6.46 -13.33 -1.99
N LEU A 73 -5.21 -13.33 -1.51
CA LEU A 73 -4.89 -12.88 -0.16
C LEU A 73 -5.05 -11.36 -0.02
N SER A 74 -4.63 -10.59 -1.03
CA SER A 74 -4.80 -9.14 -1.06
C SER A 74 -6.24 -8.68 -1.29
N GLU A 75 -7.08 -9.52 -1.91
CA GLU A 75 -8.50 -9.22 -2.11
C GLU A 75 -9.29 -9.27 -0.78
N VAL A 76 -8.90 -10.14 0.16
CA VAL A 76 -9.62 -10.33 1.44
C VAL A 76 -9.71 -9.04 2.27
N PRO A 77 -8.61 -8.31 2.55
CA PRO A 77 -8.68 -7.03 3.25
C PRO A 77 -9.58 -6.00 2.56
N TYR A 78 -9.53 -5.89 1.23
CA TYR A 78 -10.40 -4.98 0.48
C TYR A 78 -11.87 -5.34 0.62
N TYR A 79 -12.19 -6.64 0.56
CA TYR A 79 -13.54 -7.11 0.79
C TYR A 79 -14.03 -6.85 2.21
N LEU A 80 -13.20 -7.05 3.23
CA LEU A 80 -13.55 -6.74 4.61
C LEU A 80 -13.78 -5.23 4.81
N ALA A 81 -12.95 -4.39 4.20
CA ALA A 81 -13.11 -2.94 4.23
C ALA A 81 -14.42 -2.50 3.55
N TRP A 82 -14.75 -3.12 2.40
CA TRP A 82 -16.02 -2.91 1.71
C TRP A 82 -17.21 -3.37 2.55
N ARG A 83 -17.12 -4.53 3.22
CA ARG A 83 -18.19 -5.00 4.11
C ARG A 83 -18.42 -4.09 5.31
N ALA A 84 -17.35 -3.48 5.83
CA ALA A 84 -17.43 -2.61 7.00
C ALA A 84 -18.06 -1.25 6.68
N TRP A 85 -17.57 -0.57 5.64
CA TRP A 85 -17.94 0.82 5.33
C TRP A 85 -18.20 1.10 3.85
N GLY A 86 -18.37 0.08 3.01
CA GLY A 86 -18.57 0.23 1.58
C GLY A 86 -17.35 0.84 0.87
N LEU A 87 -17.59 1.65 -0.16
CA LEU A 87 -16.54 2.34 -0.91
C LEU A 87 -15.63 3.23 -0.03
N PRO A 88 -16.14 3.99 0.97
CA PRO A 88 -15.28 4.68 1.92
C PRO A 88 -14.28 3.77 2.63
N GLY A 89 -14.67 2.54 2.99
CA GLY A 89 -13.78 1.57 3.62
C GLY A 89 -12.66 1.12 2.69
N VAL A 90 -13.00 0.79 1.44
CA VAL A 90 -12.02 0.45 0.39
C VAL A 90 -11.04 1.60 0.17
N ASN A 91 -11.54 2.84 0.06
CA ASN A 91 -10.71 4.01 -0.11
C ASN A 91 -9.80 4.26 1.10
N ALA A 92 -10.31 4.10 2.31
CA ALA A 92 -9.53 4.25 3.53
C ALA A 92 -8.39 3.22 3.58
N LEU A 93 -8.65 1.95 3.28
CA LEU A 93 -7.60 0.93 3.22
C LEU A 93 -6.56 1.26 2.15
N PHE A 94 -7.00 1.65 0.96
CA PHE A 94 -6.11 2.08 -0.12
C PHE A 94 -5.18 3.22 0.32
N VAL A 95 -5.73 4.29 0.87
CA VAL A 95 -4.95 5.44 1.35
C VAL A 95 -3.98 5.01 2.44
N LEU A 96 -4.41 4.20 3.41
CA LEU A 96 -3.55 3.71 4.49
C LEU A 96 -2.36 2.90 3.96
N LEU A 97 -2.59 2.01 2.98
CA LEU A 97 -1.52 1.24 2.36
C LEU A 97 -0.54 2.15 1.63
N LEU A 98 -1.05 3.09 0.83
CA LEU A 98 -0.24 4.03 0.07
C LEU A 98 0.63 4.92 0.99
N GLU A 99 0.04 5.44 2.06
CA GLU A 99 0.74 6.20 3.10
C GLU A 99 1.84 5.37 3.76
N ALA A 100 1.53 4.13 4.16
CA ALA A 100 2.50 3.24 4.79
C ALA A 100 3.70 2.97 3.86
N ILE A 101 3.45 2.74 2.57
CA ILE A 101 4.49 2.53 1.56
C ILE A 101 5.37 3.77 1.44
N LEU A 102 4.78 4.94 1.21
CA LEU A 102 5.53 6.17 0.93
C LEU A 102 6.29 6.68 2.16
N LEU A 103 5.69 6.60 3.34
CA LEU A 103 6.36 6.94 4.59
C LEU A 103 7.50 5.96 4.91
N GLY A 104 7.34 4.67 4.62
CA GLY A 104 8.42 3.71 4.79
C GLY A 104 9.54 3.89 3.75
N ILE A 105 9.23 4.29 2.51
CA ILE A 105 10.24 4.70 1.51
C ILE A 105 11.01 5.94 2.01
N PHE A 106 10.30 6.93 2.55
CA PHE A 106 10.92 8.12 3.14
C PHE A 106 11.87 7.74 4.29
N PHE A 107 11.42 6.87 5.19
CA PHE A 107 12.21 6.36 6.30
C PHE A 107 13.45 5.59 5.83
N LEU A 108 13.29 4.66 4.89
CA LEU A 108 14.39 3.85 4.36
C LEU A 108 15.42 4.72 3.62
N SER A 109 14.95 5.71 2.86
CA SER A 109 15.80 6.69 2.16
C SER A 109 16.59 7.53 3.16
N TYR A 110 15.94 7.98 4.23
CA TYR A 110 16.60 8.75 5.29
C TYR A 110 17.64 7.92 6.04
N LYS A 111 17.31 6.68 6.39
CA LYS A 111 18.23 5.76 7.07
C LYS A 111 19.45 5.44 6.21
N SER A 112 19.28 5.34 4.89
CA SER A 112 20.35 4.98 3.96
C SER A 112 21.26 6.16 3.60
N SER A 113 20.69 7.37 3.50
CA SER A 113 21.44 8.57 3.06
C SER A 113 21.91 9.48 4.19
N GLY A 114 21.27 9.43 5.36
CA GLY A 114 21.42 10.43 6.43
C GLY A 114 20.91 11.83 6.05
N ASN A 115 20.44 12.04 4.81
CA ASN A 115 20.02 13.33 4.29
C ASN A 115 18.49 13.41 4.23
N LEU A 116 17.91 14.12 5.18
CA LEU A 116 16.46 14.27 5.30
C LEU A 116 15.84 14.98 4.09
N LYS A 117 16.48 16.04 3.57
CA LYS A 117 15.95 16.81 2.45
C LYS A 117 15.99 16.02 1.15
N GLY A 118 17.11 15.34 0.88
CA GLY A 118 17.25 14.47 -0.28
C GLY A 118 16.21 13.33 -0.25
N SER A 119 16.01 12.72 0.91
CA SER A 119 15.01 11.67 1.10
C SER A 119 13.58 12.16 0.85
N TRP A 120 13.26 13.38 1.28
CA TRP A 120 11.96 13.99 1.03
C TRP A 120 11.72 14.24 -0.46
N VAL A 121 12.71 14.82 -1.16
CA VAL A 121 12.64 15.06 -2.62
C VAL A 121 12.45 13.76 -3.40
N VAL A 122 13.23 12.71 -3.07
CA VAL A 122 13.07 11.39 -3.69
C VAL A 122 11.69 10.82 -3.45
N THR A 123 11.16 10.95 -2.23
CA THR A 123 9.83 10.44 -1.92
C THR A 123 8.74 11.21 -2.65
N CYS A 124 8.84 12.54 -2.76
CA CYS A 124 7.94 13.34 -3.60
C CYS A 124 7.97 12.90 -5.07
N PHE A 125 9.16 12.56 -5.59
CA PHE A 125 9.28 11.99 -6.92
C PHE A 125 8.62 10.61 -7.01
N CYS A 126 8.74 9.75 -5.99
CA CYS A 126 7.99 8.51 -5.92
C CYS A 126 6.47 8.74 -5.93
N VAL A 127 5.95 9.74 -5.20
CA VAL A 127 4.52 10.10 -5.26
C VAL A 127 4.08 10.40 -6.70
N PHE A 128 4.86 11.19 -7.43
CA PHE A 128 4.60 11.45 -8.84
C PHE A 128 4.56 10.16 -9.68
N LEU A 129 5.50 9.23 -9.46
CA LEU A 129 5.50 7.94 -10.15
C LEU A 129 4.28 7.08 -9.79
N THR A 130 3.76 7.16 -8.56
CA THR A 130 2.57 6.38 -8.15
C THR A 130 1.28 6.79 -8.84
N ILE A 131 1.23 7.93 -9.53
CA ILE A 131 0.04 8.39 -10.25
C ILE A 131 -0.45 7.35 -11.28
N VAL A 132 0.46 6.57 -11.87
CA VAL A 132 0.09 5.51 -12.85
C VAL A 132 -0.63 4.31 -12.22
N SER A 133 -0.59 4.17 -10.90
CA SER A 133 -1.20 3.08 -10.14
C SER A 133 -2.08 3.59 -9.01
N PHE A 134 -2.64 4.79 -9.18
CA PHE A 134 -3.42 5.47 -8.17
C PHE A 134 -4.84 4.88 -8.08
N GLY A 135 -5.00 3.83 -7.27
CA GLY A 135 -6.29 3.18 -7.05
C GLY A 135 -6.21 2.02 -6.05
N PRO A 136 -7.36 1.48 -5.59
CA PRO A 136 -7.42 0.36 -4.66
C PRO A 136 -7.01 -0.96 -5.35
N ARG A 137 -5.71 -1.12 -5.59
CA ARG A 137 -5.13 -2.28 -6.28
C ARG A 137 -4.52 -3.27 -5.29
N THR A 138 -4.73 -4.54 -5.57
CA THR A 138 -4.13 -5.69 -4.88
C THR A 138 -2.59 -5.63 -4.84
N ILE A 139 -1.95 -5.08 -5.87
CA ILE A 139 -0.48 -4.90 -5.94
C ILE A 139 0.12 -4.06 -4.79
N LEU A 140 -0.66 -3.20 -4.13
CA LEU A 140 -0.17 -2.39 -3.01
C LEU A 140 0.31 -3.25 -1.83
N PHE A 141 -0.30 -4.42 -1.63
CA PHE A 141 0.18 -5.39 -0.64
C PHE A 141 1.57 -5.90 -1.00
N GLY A 142 1.80 -6.25 -2.27
CA GLY A 142 3.13 -6.65 -2.76
C GLY A 142 4.18 -5.55 -2.58
N TYR A 143 3.83 -4.27 -2.74
CA TYR A 143 4.74 -3.16 -2.46
C TYR A 143 5.06 -2.99 -0.97
N ILE A 144 4.09 -3.23 -0.09
CA ILE A 144 4.34 -3.26 1.36
C ILE A 144 5.27 -4.42 1.72
N ASP A 145 5.02 -5.61 1.20
CA ASP A 145 5.87 -6.78 1.47
C ASP A 145 7.30 -6.56 0.96
N LEU A 146 7.45 -5.97 -0.23
CA LEU A 146 8.75 -5.55 -0.75
C LEU A 146 9.42 -4.52 0.16
N LEU A 147 8.67 -3.54 0.68
CA LEU A 147 9.20 -2.54 1.59
C LEU A 147 9.66 -3.16 2.92
N ILE A 148 8.87 -4.10 3.47
CA ILE A 148 9.24 -4.87 4.66
C ILE A 148 10.52 -5.67 4.38
N LEU A 149 10.60 -6.35 3.23
CA LEU A 149 11.81 -7.07 2.80
C LEU A 149 13.04 -6.16 2.79
N LEU A 150 12.92 -4.98 2.19
CA LEU A 150 14.02 -4.01 2.13
C LEU A 150 14.42 -3.50 3.52
N LEU A 151 13.47 -3.31 4.43
CA LEU A 151 13.75 -2.93 5.82
C LEU A 151 14.49 -4.05 6.58
N VAL A 152 14.08 -5.30 6.41
CA VAL A 152 14.72 -6.49 6.99
C VAL A 152 16.14 -6.63 6.46
N LEU A 153 16.33 -6.55 5.14
CA LEU A 153 17.65 -6.63 4.49
C LEU A 153 18.54 -5.46 4.89
N SER A 154 18.00 -4.23 4.98
CA SER A 154 18.72 -3.05 5.47
C SER A 154 19.21 -3.27 6.90
N ARG A 155 18.36 -3.84 7.77
CA ARG A 155 18.75 -4.16 9.15
C ARG A 155 19.85 -5.22 9.17
N PHE A 156 19.69 -6.31 8.42
CA PHE A 156 20.66 -7.38 8.33
C PHE A 156 22.04 -6.85 7.92
N ARG A 157 22.07 -6.02 6.88
CA ARG A 157 23.32 -5.40 6.40
C ARG A 157 23.98 -4.49 7.45
N SER A 158 23.19 -3.74 8.22
CA SER A 158 23.74 -2.81 9.22
C SER A 158 24.17 -3.47 10.52
N ARG A 159 23.51 -4.55 10.96
CA ARG A 159 23.69 -5.14 12.29
C ARG A 159 24.16 -6.59 12.30
N GLY A 160 24.14 -7.27 11.15
CA GLY A 160 24.41 -8.70 11.05
C GLY A 160 23.25 -9.60 11.52
N ASP A 161 22.19 -9.02 12.08
CA ASP A 161 21.01 -9.73 12.59
C ASP A 161 19.71 -9.20 11.98
N ALA A 162 18.90 -10.08 11.40
CA ALA A 162 17.53 -9.76 11.03
C ALA A 162 16.68 -11.03 10.92
N PRO A 163 15.37 -10.93 11.19
CA PRO A 163 14.46 -12.04 11.02
C PRO A 163 14.13 -12.23 9.53
N LEU A 164 15.04 -12.86 8.78
CA LEU A 164 14.89 -13.10 7.34
C LEU A 164 13.67 -13.96 6.97
N TRP A 165 13.16 -14.74 7.92
CA TRP A 165 11.99 -15.61 7.81
C TRP A 165 10.61 -14.91 7.94
N ILE A 166 10.57 -13.60 8.23
CA ILE A 166 9.30 -12.86 8.41
C ILE A 166 8.66 -12.51 7.06
N VAL A 167 9.43 -12.54 5.98
CA VAL A 167 9.00 -12.22 4.62
C VAL A 167 9.03 -13.47 3.76
#